data_AF-A0A9Y2P0Q0-F1
#
_entry.id   AF-A0A9Y2P0Q0-F1
#
_cell.length_a   1.000
_cell.length_b   1.000
_cell.length_c   1.000
_cell.angle_alpha   90.00
_cell.angle_beta   90.00
_cell.angle_gamma   90.00
#
_symmetry.space_group_name_H-M   'P 1'
#
loop_
_entity.id
_entity.type
_entity.pdbx_description
1 polymer ?
#
loop_
_entity_poly.entity_id
_entity_poly.type
_entity_poly.pdbx_seq_one_letter_code
_entity_poly.pdbx_strand_id
1 'polypeptide(L)'
;MAMTVGDHYIVVSSLERLSCEDLDNLKFEFEDMFAETEIQKASGSELGYTKKEIEVSIEGYVRIDSKLKGKGWWYRSKLRSKLTMKLL
;
A
#
# COMPACT_ATOMS: atom_id res chain seq x y z
N MET A 1 -4.88 15.44 0.67
CA MET A 1 -3.81 15.67 1.67
C MET A 1 -2.82 14.52 1.58
N ALA A 2 -1.51 14.78 1.64
CA ALA A 2 -0.49 13.73 1.56
C ALA A 2 -0.29 13.05 2.92
N MET A 3 0.23 11.82 2.93
CA MET A 3 0.68 11.13 4.14
C MET A 3 1.76 11.93 4.90
N THR A 4 1.64 11.92 6.21
CA THR A 4 2.59 12.50 7.16
C THR A 4 3.52 11.43 7.72
N VAL A 5 4.60 11.86 8.40
CA VAL A 5 5.47 10.95 9.15
C VAL A 5 4.69 10.17 10.22
N GLY A 6 3.66 10.78 10.82
CA GLY A 6 2.77 10.12 11.78
C GLY A 6 1.97 8.98 11.14
N ASP A 7 1.46 9.19 9.92
CA ASP A 7 0.73 8.14 9.19
C ASP A 7 1.64 6.93 8.90
N HIS A 8 2.91 7.17 8.52
CA HIS A 8 3.89 6.10 8.35
C HIS A 8 4.13 5.30 9.63
N TYR A 9 4.25 5.97 10.76
CA TYR A 9 4.44 5.31 12.06
C TYR A 9 3.23 4.43 12.42
N ILE A 10 2.02 4.95 12.23
CA ILE A 10 0.77 4.22 12.49
C ILE A 10 0.74 2.93 11.67
N VAL A 11 0.97 3.00 10.35
CA VAL A 11 0.98 1.81 9.48
C VAL A 11 1.98 0.77 9.98
N VAL A 12 3.22 1.18 10.30
CA VAL A 12 4.24 0.25 10.78
C VAL A 12 3.80 -0.41 12.09
N SER A 13 3.34 0.38 13.06
CA SER A 13 2.91 -0.13 14.36
C SER A 13 1.71 -1.10 14.28
N SER A 14 0.79 -0.87 13.35
CA SER A 14 -0.38 -1.74 13.13
C SER A 14 0.02 -3.10 12.54
N LEU A 15 1.03 -3.15 11.67
CA LEU A 15 1.48 -4.38 11.01
C LEU A 15 2.40 -5.25 11.87
N GLU A 16 3.03 -4.70 12.90
CA GLU A 16 3.97 -5.43 13.77
C GLU A 16 3.29 -6.54 14.57
N ARG A 17 2.01 -6.36 14.91
CA ARG A 17 1.23 -7.27 15.76
C ARG A 17 0.53 -8.40 15.00
N LEU A 18 0.53 -8.34 13.67
CA LEU A 18 -0.19 -9.30 12.82
C LEU A 18 0.65 -10.55 12.54
N SER A 19 -0.03 -11.70 12.45
CA SER A 19 0.59 -12.95 12.04
C SER A 19 1.01 -12.90 10.56
N CYS A 20 1.86 -13.83 10.11
CA CYS A 20 2.22 -13.90 8.68
C CYS A 20 0.99 -14.17 7.80
N GLU A 21 0.02 -14.94 8.28
CA GLU A 21 -1.23 -15.23 7.57
C GLU A 21 -2.11 -13.98 7.46
N ASP A 22 -2.30 -13.23 8.55
CA ASP A 22 -3.02 -11.96 8.52
C ASP A 22 -2.37 -10.95 7.58
N LEU A 23 -1.04 -10.92 7.56
CA LEU A 23 -0.28 -10.06 6.66
C LEU A 23 -0.49 -10.47 5.20
N ASP A 24 -0.47 -11.75 4.88
CA ASP A 24 -0.73 -12.23 3.52
C ASP A 24 -2.16 -11.91 3.07
N ASN A 25 -3.16 -12.12 3.93
CA ASN A 25 -4.55 -11.73 3.66
C ASN A 25 -4.69 -10.23 3.40
N LEU A 26 -4.10 -9.39 4.27
CA LEU A 26 -4.12 -7.94 4.09
C LEU A 26 -3.36 -7.50 2.83
N LYS A 27 -2.32 -8.23 2.43
CA LYS A 27 -1.62 -7.98 1.18
C LYS A 27 -2.54 -8.20 -0.02
N PHE A 28 -3.36 -9.25 -0.02
CA PHE A 28 -4.32 -9.50 -1.09
C PHE A 28 -5.39 -8.40 -1.17
N GLU A 29 -5.93 -7.96 -0.03
CA GLU A 29 -6.88 -6.83 0.03
C GLU A 29 -6.30 -5.55 -0.61
N PHE A 30 -5.03 -5.25 -0.36
CA PHE A 30 -4.36 -4.12 -1.02
C PHE A 30 -4.18 -4.34 -2.53
N GLU A 31 -3.88 -5.55 -2.97
CA GLU A 31 -3.78 -5.87 -4.41
C GLU A 31 -5.12 -5.69 -5.13
N ASP A 32 -6.22 -6.11 -4.52
CA ASP A 32 -7.57 -5.90 -5.05
C ASP A 32 -7.92 -4.42 -5.12
N MET A 33 -7.63 -3.66 -4.06
CA MET A 33 -7.84 -2.21 -4.04
C MET A 33 -7.00 -1.49 -5.13
N PHE A 34 -5.78 -1.94 -5.39
CA PHE A 34 -4.95 -1.40 -6.48
C PHE A 34 -5.53 -1.71 -7.85
N ALA A 35 -6.00 -2.94 -8.06
CA ALA A 35 -6.64 -3.33 -9.31
C ALA A 35 -7.91 -2.50 -9.58
N GLU A 36 -8.76 -2.30 -8.57
CA GLU A 36 -9.95 -1.46 -8.67
C GLU A 36 -9.59 -0.01 -9.01
N THR A 37 -8.60 0.55 -8.31
CA THR A 37 -8.11 1.92 -8.56
C THR A 37 -7.61 2.09 -10.00
N GLU A 38 -6.88 1.09 -10.52
CA GLU A 38 -6.41 1.12 -11.92
C GLU A 38 -7.55 1.04 -12.93
N ILE A 39 -8.54 0.19 -12.68
CA ILE A 39 -9.72 0.05 -13.55
C ILE A 39 -10.50 1.37 -13.60
N GLN A 40 -10.78 1.98 -12.44
CA GLN A 40 -11.51 3.24 -12.34
C GLN A 40 -10.73 4.38 -13.03
N LYS A 41 -9.41 4.44 -12.85
CA LYS A 41 -8.55 5.42 -13.52
C LYS A 41 -8.55 5.23 -15.04
N ALA A 42 -8.51 3.99 -15.51
CA ALA A 42 -8.55 3.67 -16.94
C ALA A 42 -9.91 3.93 -17.58
N SER A 43 -11.02 3.73 -16.85
CA SER A 43 -12.37 4.03 -17.32
C SER A 43 -12.73 5.51 -17.24
N GLY A 44 -11.89 6.34 -16.62
CA GLY A 44 -12.19 7.75 -16.34
C GLY A 44 -13.31 7.92 -15.30
N SER A 45 -13.62 6.87 -14.54
CA SER A 45 -14.58 6.92 -13.44
C SER A 45 -13.99 7.66 -12.25
N GLU A 46 -14.86 8.22 -11.41
CA GLU A 46 -14.43 8.81 -10.15
C GLU A 46 -13.82 7.72 -9.26
N LEU A 47 -12.66 8.03 -8.67
CA LEU A 47 -11.98 7.10 -7.77
C LEU A 47 -12.80 6.97 -6.49
N GLY A 48 -13.12 5.72 -6.11
CA GLY A 48 -13.78 5.41 -4.84
C GLY A 48 -12.91 5.69 -3.61
N TYR A 49 -11.62 5.92 -3.81
CA TYR A 49 -10.63 6.15 -2.76
C TYR A 49 -9.98 7.52 -2.90
N THR A 50 -9.77 8.18 -1.77
CA THR A 50 -8.98 9.40 -1.69
C THR A 50 -7.50 9.11 -1.93
N LYS A 51 -6.77 10.13 -2.40
CA LYS A 51 -5.31 10.06 -2.53
C LYS A 51 -4.61 9.55 -1.27
N LYS A 52 -5.09 9.95 -0.08
CA LYS A 52 -4.48 9.56 1.20
C LYS A 52 -4.69 8.07 1.48
N GLU A 53 -5.87 7.53 1.18
CA GLU A 53 -6.16 6.10 1.35
C GLU A 53 -5.28 5.25 0.44
N ILE A 54 -5.12 5.65 -0.82
CA ILE A 54 -4.22 4.98 -1.77
C ILE A 54 -2.78 5.01 -1.25
N GLU A 55 -2.28 6.16 -0.77
CA GLU A 55 -0.93 6.26 -0.19
C GLU A 55 -0.74 5.34 1.04
N VAL A 56 -1.73 5.26 1.93
CA VAL A 56 -1.71 4.39 3.12
C VAL A 56 -1.66 2.92 2.71
N SER A 57 -2.48 2.51 1.75
CA SER A 57 -2.49 1.13 1.26
C SER A 57 -1.19 0.78 0.55
N ILE A 58 -0.60 1.69 -0.23
CA ILE A 58 0.75 1.50 -0.80
C ILE A 58 1.77 1.28 0.31
N GLU A 59 1.77 2.10 1.36
CA GLU A 59 2.71 1.93 2.48
C GLU A 59 2.51 0.58 3.17
N GLY A 60 1.25 0.20 3.43
CA GLY A 60 0.88 -1.09 4.02
C GLY A 60 1.42 -2.25 3.20
N TYR A 61 1.05 -2.30 1.92
CA TYR A 61 1.49 -3.32 0.97
C TYR A 61 3.01 -3.45 0.91
N VAL A 62 3.71 -2.33 0.76
CA VAL A 62 5.17 -2.31 0.64
C VAL A 62 5.85 -2.84 1.90
N ARG A 63 5.31 -2.54 3.09
CA ARG A 63 5.84 -3.04 4.37
C ARG A 63 5.63 -4.54 4.50
N ILE A 64 4.43 -5.01 4.18
CA ILE A 64 4.07 -6.42 4.23
C ILE A 64 4.95 -7.22 3.26
N ASP A 65 4.98 -6.84 1.98
CA ASP A 65 5.68 -7.58 0.95
C ASP A 65 7.20 -7.63 1.22
N SER A 66 7.76 -6.53 1.73
CA SER A 66 9.15 -6.48 2.18
C SER A 66 9.42 -7.39 3.37
N LYS A 67 8.50 -7.50 4.34
CA LYS A 67 8.62 -8.36 5.51
C LYS A 67 8.58 -9.83 5.10
N LEU A 68 7.59 -10.23 4.30
CA LEU A 68 7.40 -11.60 3.83
C LEU A 68 8.56 -12.08 2.94
N LYS A 69 9.14 -11.19 2.11
CA LYS A 69 10.27 -11.54 1.22
C LYS A 69 11.65 -11.33 1.85
N GLY A 70 11.73 -10.90 3.12
CA GLY A 70 13.00 -10.58 3.78
C GLY A 70 13.81 -9.48 3.07
N LYS A 71 13.14 -8.45 2.55
CA LYS A 71 13.77 -7.33 1.83
C LYS A 71 13.90 -6.09 2.72
N GLY A 72 14.84 -5.22 2.36
CA GLY A 72 15.17 -3.99 3.09
C GLY A 72 14.58 -2.72 2.51
N TRP A 73 15.04 -1.57 3.02
CA TRP A 73 14.50 -0.24 2.70
C TRP A 73 14.52 0.13 1.21
N TRP A 74 15.55 -0.29 0.47
CA TRP A 74 15.69 0.05 -0.96
C TRP A 74 14.62 -0.63 -1.81
N TYR A 75 14.30 -1.88 -1.48
CA TYR A 75 13.19 -2.61 -2.09
C TYR A 75 11.86 -1.87 -1.88
N ARG A 76 11.60 -1.47 -0.63
CA ARG A 76 10.40 -0.72 -0.28
C ARG A 76 10.28 0.58 -1.05
N SER A 77 11.37 1.33 -1.15
CA SER A 77 11.39 2.63 -1.82
C SER A 77 11.10 2.51 -3.32
N LYS A 78 11.70 1.51 -3.98
CA LYS A 78 11.43 1.20 -5.39
C LYS A 78 9.99 0.78 -5.64
N LEU A 79 9.47 -0.11 -4.80
CA LEU A 79 8.10 -0.61 -4.93
C LEU A 79 7.07 0.49 -4.69
N ARG A 80 7.26 1.31 -3.64
CA ARG A 80 6.42 2.48 -3.35
C ARG A 80 6.38 3.44 -4.53
N SER A 81 7.54 3.79 -5.08
CA SER A 81 7.66 4.68 -6.24
C SER A 81 6.89 4.11 -7.44
N LYS A 82 7.07 2.83 -7.75
CA LYS A 82 6.34 2.14 -8.83
C LYS A 82 4.82 2.22 -8.65
N LEU A 83 4.32 1.87 -7.47
CA LEU A 83 2.89 1.86 -7.18
C LEU A 83 2.30 3.28 -7.20
N THR A 84 3.04 4.25 -6.66
CA THR A 84 2.64 5.67 -6.67
C THR A 84 2.46 6.19 -8.09
N MET A 85 3.42 5.94 -8.99
CA MET A 85 3.31 6.37 -10.40
C MET A 85 2.16 5.69 -11.15
N LYS A 86 1.78 4.48 -10.74
CA LYS A 86 0.71 3.72 -11.36
C LYS A 86 -0.66 4.23 -10.91
N LEU A 87 -0.82 4.39 -9.60
CA LEU A 87 -2.12 4.60 -8.96
C LEU A 87 -2.48 6.08 -8.80
N LEU A 88 -1.50 6.96 -8.57
CA LEU A 88 -1.70 8.41 -8.40
C LEU A 88 -1.37 9.20 -9.68
#